data_AF-A0A2I0L8M0-F1
#
_entry.id   AF-A0A2I0L8M0-F1
#
_cell.length_a   1.000
_cell.length_b   1.000
_cell.length_c   1.000
_cell.angle_alpha   90.00
_cell.angle_beta   90.00
_cell.angle_gamma   90.00
#
_symmetry.space_group_name_H-M   'P 1'
#
loop_
_entity.id
_entity.type
_entity.pdbx_description
1 polymer ?
#
loop_
_entity_poly.entity_id
_entity_poly.type
_entity_poly.pdbx_seq_one_letter_code
_entity_poly.pdbx_strand_id
1 'polypeptide(L)'
;VAERALFFWNNDHIENLIQQNRKVILPIIFPALEKNARSHWNQAVHSLTLNVRKIFYDLDPDLFKECLLKFQEDEATEDEIRARREATWRRLEEEAAKEATSTEAVLVPAPKLSSRTSSG
;
A
#
# COMPACT_ATOMS: atom_id res chain seq x y z
N VAL A 1 -19.24 2.26 -2.47
CA VAL A 1 -18.77 1.60 -3.72
C VAL A 1 -18.47 0.14 -3.49
N ALA A 2 -17.57 -0.22 -2.55
CA ALA A 2 -17.20 -1.62 -2.26
C ALA A 2 -18.39 -2.57 -2.02
N GLU A 3 -19.35 -2.15 -1.20
CA GLU A 3 -20.58 -2.91 -0.94
C GLU A 3 -21.33 -3.29 -2.23
N ARG A 4 -21.58 -2.31 -3.12
CA ARG A 4 -22.28 -2.56 -4.40
C ARG A 4 -21.50 -3.50 -5.33
N ALA A 5 -20.17 -3.46 -5.30
CA ALA A 5 -19.35 -4.37 -6.08
C ALA A 5 -19.40 -5.80 -5.52
N LEU A 6 -19.34 -5.96 -4.19
CA LEU A 6 -19.46 -7.27 -3.53
C LEU A 6 -20.84 -7.90 -3.71
N PHE A 7 -21.89 -7.08 -3.87
CA PHE A 7 -23.25 -7.56 -4.16
C PHE A 7 -23.39 -8.28 -5.51
N PHE A 8 -22.41 -8.20 -6.42
CA PHE A 8 -22.45 -8.98 -7.66
C PHE A 8 -22.45 -10.49 -7.42
N TRP A 9 -21.93 -10.96 -6.29
CA TRP A 9 -21.99 -12.37 -5.88
C TRP A 9 -23.39 -12.82 -5.43
N ASN A 10 -24.33 -11.89 -5.21
CA ASN A 10 -25.71 -12.23 -4.88
C ASN A 10 -26.60 -12.37 -6.13
N ASN A 11 -26.04 -12.20 -7.32
CA ASN A 11 -26.74 -12.43 -8.57
C ASN A 11 -26.31 -13.79 -9.14
N ASP A 12 -27.20 -14.78 -9.10
CA ASP A 12 -26.92 -16.17 -9.51
C ASP A 12 -26.28 -16.28 -10.90
N HIS A 13 -26.67 -15.41 -11.84
CA HIS A 13 -26.11 -15.43 -13.19
C HIS A 13 -24.65 -14.96 -13.20
N ILE A 14 -24.36 -13.85 -12.52
CA ILE A 14 -23.00 -13.32 -12.40
C ILE A 14 -22.14 -14.28 -11.58
N GLU A 15 -22.66 -14.80 -10.46
CA GLU A 15 -21.98 -15.77 -9.62
C GLU A 15 -21.57 -17.00 -10.44
N ASN A 16 -22.49 -17.60 -11.19
CA ASN A 16 -22.20 -18.78 -12.01
C ASN A 16 -21.10 -18.50 -13.05
N LEU A 17 -21.12 -17.34 -13.71
CA LEU A 17 -20.06 -16.93 -14.65
C LEU A 17 -18.71 -16.78 -13.93
N ILE A 18 -18.70 -16.22 -12.72
CA ILE A 18 -17.49 -16.10 -11.90
C ILE A 18 -16.96 -17.49 -11.50
N GLN A 19 -17.84 -18.40 -11.09
CA GLN A 19 -17.46 -19.77 -10.71
C GLN A 19 -16.84 -20.56 -11.88
N GLN A 20 -17.40 -20.41 -13.09
CA GLN A 20 -16.88 -21.04 -14.30
C GLN A 20 -15.48 -20.53 -14.68
N ASN A 21 -15.21 -19.24 -14.42
CA ASN A 21 -13.96 -18.57 -14.77
C ASN A 21 -13.03 -18.36 -13.56
N ARG A 22 -13.27 -19.08 -12.46
CA ARG A 22 -12.59 -18.88 -11.16
C ARG A 22 -11.07 -18.94 -11.25
N LYS A 23 -10.50 -19.78 -12.12
CA LYS A 23 -9.04 -19.92 -12.30
C LYS A 23 -8.36 -18.64 -12.78
N VAL A 24 -9.11 -17.74 -13.42
CA VAL A 24 -8.62 -16.43 -13.87
C VAL A 24 -9.06 -15.34 -12.91
N ILE A 25 -10.33 -15.36 -12.48
CA ILE A 25 -10.91 -14.29 -11.67
C ILE A 25 -10.34 -14.28 -10.25
N LEU A 26 -10.29 -15.46 -9.59
CA LEU A 26 -9.89 -15.54 -8.19
C LEU A 26 -8.49 -14.97 -7.96
N PRO A 27 -7.43 -15.36 -8.70
CA PRO A 27 -6.10 -14.80 -8.49
C PRO A 27 -6.02 -13.27 -8.63
N ILE A 28 -6.86 -12.66 -9.49
CA ILE A 28 -6.87 -11.21 -9.72
C ILE A 28 -7.49 -10.47 -8.52
N ILE A 29 -8.59 -10.97 -7.98
CA ILE A 29 -9.34 -10.28 -6.91
C ILE A 29 -8.88 -10.68 -5.50
N PHE A 30 -8.21 -11.83 -5.37
CA PHE A 30 -7.81 -12.40 -4.08
C PHE A 30 -7.03 -11.41 -3.20
N PRO A 31 -6.03 -10.65 -3.70
CA PRO A 31 -5.29 -9.72 -2.86
C PRO A 31 -6.17 -8.65 -2.20
N ALA A 32 -7.18 -8.15 -2.93
CA ALA A 32 -8.11 -7.17 -2.40
C ALA A 32 -9.06 -7.79 -1.37
N LEU A 33 -9.55 -9.01 -1.62
CA LEU A 33 -10.39 -9.75 -0.67
C LEU A 33 -9.63 -10.06 0.62
N GLU A 34 -8.36 -10.49 0.52
CA GLU A 34 -7.55 -10.86 1.68
C GLU A 34 -7.25 -9.64 2.56
N LYS A 35 -6.83 -8.51 1.96
CA LYS A 35 -6.61 -7.25 2.67
C LYS A 35 -7.87 -6.78 3.39
N ASN A 36 -9.02 -6.79 2.70
CA ASN A 36 -10.30 -6.40 3.30
C ASN A 36 -10.73 -7.34 4.43
N ALA A 37 -10.48 -8.65 4.31
CA ALA A 37 -10.86 -9.61 5.33
C ALA A 37 -10.03 -9.53 6.60
N ARG A 38 -8.74 -9.15 6.50
CA ARG A 38 -7.89 -8.88 7.67
C ARG A 38 -8.41 -7.71 8.49
N SER A 39 -8.77 -6.62 7.82
CA SER A 39 -9.42 -5.48 8.48
C SER A 39 -10.08 -4.57 7.45
N HIS A 40 -11.33 -4.19 7.71
CA HIS A 40 -12.00 -3.15 6.97
C HIS A 40 -12.83 -2.30 7.95
N TRP A 41 -12.78 -0.99 7.81
CA TRP A 41 -13.42 -0.05 8.75
C TRP A 41 -14.95 -0.14 8.77
N ASN A 42 -15.55 -0.57 7.65
CA ASN A 42 -16.99 -0.81 7.54
C ASN A 42 -17.31 -2.30 7.72
N GLN A 43 -18.09 -2.60 8.78
CA GLN A 43 -18.47 -3.97 9.15
C GLN A 43 -19.29 -4.70 8.08
N ALA A 44 -20.18 -4.01 7.36
CA ALA A 44 -20.99 -4.65 6.32
C ALA A 44 -20.12 -5.10 5.15
N VAL A 45 -19.18 -4.26 4.72
CA VAL A 45 -18.19 -4.60 3.68
C VAL A 45 -17.28 -5.75 4.14
N HIS A 46 -16.87 -5.75 5.41
CA HIS A 46 -16.08 -6.83 6.00
C HIS A 46 -16.84 -8.16 5.93
N SER A 47 -18.08 -8.20 6.42
CA SER A 47 -18.94 -9.39 6.37
C SER A 47 -19.19 -9.88 4.93
N LEU A 48 -19.48 -8.99 3.99
CA LEU A 48 -19.65 -9.34 2.57
C LEU A 48 -18.37 -9.92 1.97
N THR A 49 -17.20 -9.36 2.31
CA THR A 49 -15.91 -9.89 1.87
C THR A 49 -15.68 -11.31 2.39
N LEU A 50 -16.00 -11.58 3.66
CA LEU A 50 -15.88 -12.93 4.23
C LEU A 50 -16.82 -13.93 3.54
N ASN A 51 -18.03 -13.52 3.19
CA ASN A 51 -18.95 -14.35 2.42
C ASN A 51 -18.36 -14.73 1.05
N VAL A 52 -17.88 -13.73 0.29
CA VAL A 52 -17.27 -13.97 -1.03
C VAL A 52 -16.04 -14.89 -0.92
N ARG A 53 -15.18 -14.68 0.09
CA ARG A 53 -14.05 -15.59 0.35
C ARG A 53 -14.51 -17.02 0.60
N LYS A 54 -15.57 -17.20 1.40
CA LYS A 54 -16.14 -18.52 1.68
C LYS A 54 -16.64 -19.20 0.41
N ILE A 55 -17.33 -18.49 -0.48
CA ILE A 55 -17.80 -19.03 -1.77
C ILE A 55 -16.63 -19.61 -2.56
N PHE A 56 -15.52 -18.86 -2.69
CA PHE A 56 -14.35 -19.36 -3.42
C PHE A 56 -13.63 -20.51 -2.73
N TYR A 57 -13.53 -20.49 -1.40
CA TYR A 57 -12.94 -21.59 -0.64
C TYR A 57 -13.76 -22.87 -0.79
N ASP A 58 -15.09 -22.78 -0.65
CA ASP A 58 -16.00 -23.93 -0.79
C ASP A 58 -16.00 -24.49 -2.22
N LEU A 59 -15.79 -23.64 -3.22
CA LEU A 59 -15.78 -24.01 -4.63
C LEU A 59 -14.48 -24.71 -5.06
N ASP A 60 -13.33 -24.21 -4.61
CA ASP A 60 -12.01 -24.73 -5.01
C ASP A 60 -10.95 -24.43 -3.93
N PRO A 61 -10.86 -25.28 -2.89
CA PRO A 61 -9.94 -25.07 -1.77
C PRO A 61 -8.47 -25.02 -2.20
N ASP A 62 -8.10 -25.81 -3.21
CA ASP A 62 -6.72 -25.91 -3.70
C ASP A 62 -6.31 -24.61 -4.40
N LEU A 63 -7.14 -24.10 -5.32
CA LEU A 63 -6.90 -22.82 -5.97
C LEU A 63 -6.88 -21.66 -4.95
N PHE A 64 -7.78 -21.69 -3.96
CA PHE A 64 -7.80 -20.70 -2.89
C PHE A 64 -6.48 -20.71 -2.10
N LYS A 65 -5.99 -21.90 -1.74
CA LYS A 65 -4.72 -22.06 -1.02
C LYS A 65 -3.53 -21.58 -1.86
N GLU A 66 -3.51 -21.87 -3.16
CA GLU A 66 -2.49 -21.37 -4.07
C GLU A 66 -2.47 -19.84 -4.09
N CYS A 67 -3.64 -19.19 -4.20
CA CYS A 67 -3.74 -17.73 -4.17
C CYS A 67 -3.28 -17.16 -2.82
N LEU A 68 -3.58 -17.84 -1.71
CA LEU A 68 -3.15 -17.41 -0.38
C LEU A 68 -1.62 -17.46 -0.22
N LEU A 69 -0.98 -18.54 -0.69
CA LEU A 69 0.48 -18.67 -0.65
C LEU A 69 1.14 -17.59 -1.50
N LYS A 70 0.68 -17.40 -2.74
CA LYS A 70 1.17 -16.35 -3.63
C LYS A 70 1.04 -14.96 -2.99
N PHE A 71 -0.10 -14.67 -2.38
CA PHE A 71 -0.32 -13.39 -1.70
C PHE A 71 0.67 -13.15 -0.56
N GLN A 72 1.01 -14.18 0.22
CA GLN A 72 2.01 -14.08 1.29
C GLN A 72 3.42 -13.84 0.75
N GLU A 73 3.79 -14.51 -0.35
CA GLU A 73 5.08 -14.30 -1.03
C GLU A 73 5.19 -12.88 -1.60
N ASP A 74 4.12 -12.39 -2.24
CA ASP A 74 4.05 -11.04 -2.78
C ASP A 74 4.13 -9.99 -1.65
N GLU A 75 3.47 -10.21 -0.51
CA GLU A 75 3.51 -9.33 0.66
C GLU A 75 4.93 -9.24 1.26
N ALA A 76 5.61 -10.38 1.43
CA ALA A 76 7.00 -10.39 1.90
C ALA A 76 7.93 -9.63 0.95
N THR A 77 7.75 -9.82 -0.36
CA THR A 77 8.53 -9.11 -1.39
C THR A 77 8.27 -7.61 -1.36
N GLU A 78 7.01 -7.18 -1.21
CA GLU A 78 6.63 -5.77 -1.09
C GLU A 78 7.27 -5.12 0.15
N ASP A 79 7.31 -5.82 1.27
CA ASP A 79 7.92 -5.34 2.52
C ASP A 79 9.45 -5.21 2.39
N GLU A 80 10.13 -6.16 1.74
CA GLU A 80 11.57 -6.05 1.43
C GLU A 80 11.87 -4.83 0.54
N ILE A 81 11.05 -4.61 -0.50
CA ILE A 81 11.16 -3.46 -1.38
C ILE A 81 10.95 -2.16 -0.58
N ARG A 82 9.96 -2.13 0.31
CA ARG A 82 9.68 -0.97 1.18
C ARG A 82 10.86 -0.68 2.09
N ALA A 83 11.39 -1.69 2.77
CA ALA A 83 12.54 -1.54 3.67
C ALA A 83 13.79 -1.03 2.92
N ARG A 84 14.04 -1.53 1.70
CA ARG A 84 15.14 -1.04 0.85
C ARG A 84 14.95 0.43 0.46
N ARG A 85 13.73 0.85 0.14
CA ARG A 85 13.40 2.25 -0.17
C ARG A 85 13.62 3.13 1.06
N GLU A 86 13.13 2.73 2.22
CA GLU A 86 13.30 3.47 3.48
C GLU A 86 14.78 3.62 3.86
N ALA A 87 15.59 2.56 3.72
CA ALA A 87 17.02 2.62 3.97
C ALA A 87 17.75 3.57 2.99
N THR A 88 17.31 3.63 1.74
CA THR A 88 17.85 4.55 0.73
C THR A 88 17.51 6.00 1.09
N TRP A 89 16.25 6.27 1.46
CA TRP A 89 15.81 7.61 1.89
C TRP A 89 16.55 8.09 3.14
N ARG A 90 16.71 7.24 4.15
CA ARG A 90 17.44 7.58 5.37
C ARG A 90 18.89 8.00 5.09
N ARG A 91 19.58 7.29 4.20
CA ARG A 91 20.95 7.67 3.80
C ARG A 91 21.01 9.02 3.09
N LEU A 92 20.02 9.35 2.27
CA LEU A 92 19.94 10.66 1.62
C LEU A 92 19.68 11.78 2.62
N GLU A 93 18.80 11.54 3.61
CA GLU A 93 18.52 12.49 4.69
C GLU A 93 19.77 12.74 5.57
N GLU A 94 20.51 11.68 5.92
CA GLU A 94 21.76 11.79 6.68
C GLU A 94 22.82 12.60 5.93
N GLU A 95 22.97 12.39 4.63
CA GLU A 95 23.95 13.13 3.82
C GLU A 95 23.55 14.59 3.64
N ALA A 96 22.27 14.87 3.38
CA ALA A 96 21.75 16.23 3.32
C ALA A 96 21.93 16.98 4.65
N ALA A 97 21.74 16.30 5.78
CA ALA A 97 21.97 16.89 7.10
C ALA A 97 23.44 17.25 7.35
N LYS A 98 24.39 16.40 6.92
CA LYS A 98 25.83 16.70 7.03
C LYS A 98 26.22 17.91 6.19
N GLU A 99 25.76 17.99 4.95
CA GLU A 99 26.03 19.14 4.07
C GLU A 99 25.42 20.45 4.60
N ALA A 100 24.24 20.39 5.21
CA ALA A 100 23.65 21.55 5.89
C ALA A 100 24.51 22.04 7.06
N THR A 101 25.06 21.12 7.87
CA THR A 101 25.99 21.48 8.97
C THR A 101 27.34 22.00 8.47
N SER A 102 27.80 21.52 7.32
CA SER A 102 29.04 21.99 6.67
C SER A 102 28.87 23.40 6.07
N THR A 103 27.70 23.70 5.52
CA THR A 103 27.39 25.01 4.93
C THR A 103 27.24 26.10 6.01
N GLU A 104 26.72 25.75 7.19
CA GLU A 104 26.62 26.69 8.32
C GLU A 104 28.00 27.04 8.93
N ALA A 105 29.00 26.18 8.77
CA ALA A 105 30.39 26.44 9.17
C ALA A 105 31.15 27.39 8.21
N VAL A 106 30.62 27.67 7.02
CA VAL A 106 31.20 28.60 6.02
C VAL A 106 30.36 29.87 5.89
N LEU A 107 29.83 30.39 7.01
CA LEU A 107 29.34 31.76 7.04
C LEU A 107 30.52 32.74 7.03
N VAL A 108 30.92 33.11 5.82
CA VAL A 108 31.79 34.25 5.50
C VAL A 108 31.36 35.48 6.32
N PRO A 109 32.27 36.19 7.00
CA PRO A 109 31.90 37.36 7.81
C PRO A 109 31.22 38.42 6.92
N ALA A 110 29.98 38.78 7.25
CA ALA A 110 29.25 39.83 6.56
C ALA A 110 30.04 41.15 6.59
N PRO A 111 30.12 41.92 5.47
CA PRO A 111 30.80 43.21 5.49
C PRO A 111 30.04 44.16 6.41
N LYS A 112 30.74 44.75 7.39
CA LYS A 112 30.18 45.81 8.24
C LYS A 112 29.78 46.99 7.35
N LEU A 113 28.48 47.23 7.18
CA LEU A 113 28.01 48.50 6.64
C LEU A 113 28.42 49.62 7.60
N SER A 114 29.38 50.43 7.16
CA SER A 114 29.78 51.66 7.82
C SER A 114 28.59 52.62 7.88
N SER A 115 28.23 53.03 9.09
CA SER A 115 27.26 54.07 9.38
C SER A 115 27.69 55.38 8.72
N ARG A 116 26.96 55.82 7.69
CA ARG A 116 27.08 57.18 7.18
C ARG A 116 26.11 58.07 7.92
N THR A 117 26.64 58.82 8.88
CA THR A 117 26.03 60.04 9.40
C THR A 117 25.85 61.02 8.25
N SER A 118 24.68 61.66 8.16
CA SER A 118 24.50 62.87 7.36
C SER A 118 23.74 63.88 8.21
N SER A 119 24.51 64.79 8.83
CA SER A 119 24.04 66.11 9.21
C SER A 119 23.95 66.98 7.95
N GLY A 120 22.92 67.82 7.88
CA GLY A 120 22.76 68.84 6.84
C GLY A 120 21.31 69.18 6.61
#